data_AF-A0A8S1SLN5-F1
#
_entry.id   AF-A0A8S1SLN5-F1
#
_cell.length_a   1.000
_cell.length_b   1.000
_cell.length_c   1.000
_cell.angle_alpha   90.00
_cell.angle_beta   90.00
_cell.angle_gamma   90.00
#
_symmetry.space_group_name_H-M   'P 1'
#
loop_
_entity.id
_entity.type
_entity.pdbx_description
1 polymer ?
#
loop_
_entity_poly.entity_id
_entity_poly.type
_entity_poly.pdbx_seq_one_letter_code
_entity_poly.pdbx_strand_id
1 'polypeptide(L)'
;MCLPFDNKKPNTFQGKRSVFQLQLIAFIQLALLFARQVALFQLGELFEIFFIILLWSAWSSLGSCQCLIYIAITLYYILLKGLYFATRFQNELPILGETGREKILSILHLTTLFFYMVAQYVVFLAYREFMALEIEKDYTVEEPESRPLQQNERNQQTPAIKNSAFTGKGITIG
;
A
#
# COMPACT_ATOMS: atom_id res chain seq x y z
N MET A 1 -12.80 -4.58 4.43
CA MET A 1 -13.02 -3.32 5.17
C MET A 1 -11.74 -2.49 5.05
N CYS A 2 -11.80 -1.25 4.52
CA CYS A 2 -10.62 -0.38 4.44
C CYS A 2 -10.30 0.18 5.83
N LEU A 3 -9.54 -0.57 6.62
CA LEU A 3 -9.12 -0.13 7.96
C LEU A 3 -8.02 0.94 7.85
N PRO A 4 -8.05 1.96 8.73
CA PRO A 4 -7.15 3.10 8.64
C PRO A 4 -5.76 2.75 9.16
N PHE A 5 -4.73 3.12 8.37
CA PHE A 5 -3.35 3.34 8.79
C PHE A 5 -2.68 2.24 9.64
N ASP A 6 -2.56 1.04 9.06
CA ASP A 6 -1.63 0.04 9.59
C ASP A 6 -0.23 0.40 9.03
N ASN A 7 0.64 1.00 9.86
CA ASN A 7 1.95 1.50 9.46
C ASN A 7 2.91 0.32 9.19
N LYS A 8 2.79 -0.29 8.01
CA LYS A 8 3.53 -1.50 7.61
C LYS A 8 4.81 -1.13 6.87
N LYS A 9 5.94 -1.73 7.24
CA LYS A 9 7.18 -1.62 6.47
C LYS A 9 7.17 -2.64 5.32
N PRO A 10 7.55 -2.26 4.09
CA PRO A 10 7.63 -3.20 2.97
C PRO A 10 8.81 -4.16 3.19
N ASN A 11 8.51 -5.41 3.53
CA ASN A 11 9.53 -6.45 3.74
C ASN A 11 9.96 -7.14 2.43
N THR A 12 9.21 -6.95 1.33
CA THR A 12 9.54 -7.46 0.00
C THR A 12 10.29 -6.43 -0.86
N PHE A 13 11.19 -6.90 -1.73
CA PHE A 13 11.90 -6.03 -2.69
C PHE A 13 10.93 -5.33 -3.65
N GLN A 14 9.86 -6.02 -4.05
CA GLN A 14 8.81 -5.47 -4.91
C GLN A 14 8.00 -4.38 -4.21
N GLY A 15 7.62 -4.57 -2.94
CA GLY A 15 6.96 -3.53 -2.13
C GLY A 15 7.80 -2.25 -2.00
N LYS A 16 9.12 -2.38 -1.77
CA LYS A 16 10.03 -1.22 -1.73
C LYS A 16 10.09 -0.47 -3.06
N ARG A 17 10.13 -1.20 -4.18
CA ARG A 17 10.10 -0.61 -5.54
C ARG A 17 8.79 0.13 -5.80
N SER A 18 7.65 -0.46 -5.45
CA SER A 18 6.34 0.16 -5.60
C SER A 18 6.22 1.46 -4.79
N VAL A 19 6.69 1.46 -3.53
CA VAL A 19 6.74 2.68 -2.69
C VAL A 19 7.60 3.77 -3.34
N PHE A 20 8.79 3.45 -3.83
CA PHE A 20 9.66 4.41 -4.51
C PHE A 20 9.00 4.99 -5.77
N GLN A 21 8.32 4.15 -6.55
CA GLN A 21 7.58 4.60 -7.75
C GLN A 21 6.43 5.55 -7.39
N LEU A 22 5.66 5.25 -6.33
CA LEU A 22 4.59 6.12 -5.85
C LEU A 22 5.12 7.47 -5.35
N GLN A 23 6.25 7.47 -4.63
CA GLN A 23 6.91 8.70 -4.19
C GLN A 23 7.39 9.54 -5.37
N LEU A 24 7.99 8.92 -6.38
CA LEU A 24 8.43 9.60 -7.60
C LEU A 24 7.24 10.23 -8.34
N ILE A 25 6.14 9.50 -8.47
CA ILE A 25 4.90 10.02 -9.08
C ILE A 25 4.40 11.24 -8.32
N ALA A 26 4.33 11.15 -6.99
CA ALA A 26 3.85 12.26 -6.16
C ALA A 26 4.74 13.50 -6.28
N PHE A 27 6.06 13.32 -6.35
CA PHE A 27 7.00 14.42 -6.56
C PHE A 27 6.83 15.08 -7.93
N ILE A 28 6.71 14.28 -9.00
CA ILE A 28 6.47 14.81 -10.36
C ILE A 28 5.10 15.51 -10.42
N GLN A 29 4.08 14.95 -9.79
CA GLN A 29 2.74 15.52 -9.72
C GLN A 29 2.75 16.87 -9.00
N LEU A 30 3.49 16.97 -7.88
CA LEU A 30 3.70 18.24 -7.17
C LEU A 30 4.43 19.27 -8.03
N ALA A 31 5.48 18.86 -8.75
CA ALA A 31 6.23 19.75 -9.64
C ALA A 31 5.36 20.26 -10.80
N LEU A 32 4.55 19.39 -11.41
CA LEU A 32 3.62 19.77 -12.48
C LEU A 32 2.52 20.71 -11.96
N LEU A 33 1.96 20.44 -10.77
CA LEU A 33 1.00 21.32 -10.13
C LEU A 33 1.59 22.71 -9.87
N PHE A 34 2.81 22.77 -9.33
CA PHE A 34 3.50 24.03 -9.09
C PHE A 34 3.74 24.79 -10.40
N ALA A 35 4.25 24.12 -11.44
CA ALA A 35 4.46 24.72 -12.75
C ALA A 35 3.17 25.32 -13.35
N ARG A 36 2.03 24.62 -13.21
CA ARG A 36 0.72 25.14 -13.65
C ARG A 36 0.27 26.35 -12.85
N GLN A 37 0.40 26.34 -11.52
CA GLN A 37 0.00 27.46 -10.67
C GLN A 37 0.85 28.72 -10.91
N VAL A 38 2.14 28.55 -11.23
CA VAL A 38 3.01 29.66 -11.64
C VAL A 38 2.58 30.22 -13.00
N ALA A 39 2.20 29.36 -13.95
CA ALA A 39 1.73 29.80 -15.27
C ALA A 39 0.39 30.55 -15.18
N LEU A 40 -0.56 30.05 -14.39
CA LEU A 40 -1.84 30.70 -14.11
C LEU A 40 -2.41 30.18 -12.80
N PHE A 41 -2.55 31.07 -11.81
CA PHE A 41 -3.13 30.70 -10.53
C PHE A 41 -4.63 30.40 -10.69
N GLN A 42 -5.02 29.15 -10.44
CA GLN A 42 -6.40 28.69 -10.50
C GLN A 42 -6.72 27.83 -9.27
N LEU A 43 -7.68 28.28 -8.45
CA LEU A 43 -8.08 27.57 -7.23
C LEU A 43 -8.59 26.15 -7.51
N GLY A 44 -9.27 25.93 -8.63
CA GLY A 44 -9.78 24.59 -9.00
C GLY A 44 -8.68 23.54 -9.16
N GLU A 45 -7.50 23.95 -9.64
CA GLU A 45 -6.35 23.05 -9.83
C GLU A 45 -5.68 22.66 -8.50
N LEU A 46 -5.90 23.41 -7.42
CA LEU A 46 -5.36 23.07 -6.08
C LEU A 46 -5.96 21.78 -5.53
N PHE A 47 -7.09 21.32 -6.07
CA PHE A 47 -7.67 20.04 -5.70
C PHE A 47 -6.71 18.86 -5.95
N GLU A 48 -5.74 19.00 -6.87
CA GLU A 48 -4.69 17.98 -7.08
C GLU A 48 -3.80 17.74 -5.85
N ILE A 49 -3.76 18.66 -4.88
CA ILE A 49 -3.07 18.43 -3.60
C ILE A 49 -3.67 17.23 -2.87
N PHE A 50 -4.99 17.03 -2.95
CA PHE A 50 -5.64 15.85 -2.35
C PHE A 50 -5.16 14.54 -2.98
N PHE A 51 -4.83 14.55 -4.27
CA PHE A 51 -4.32 13.35 -4.95
C PHE A 51 -2.92 12.99 -4.46
N ILE A 52 -2.09 14.01 -4.20
CA ILE A 52 -0.75 13.83 -3.62
C ILE A 52 -0.86 13.28 -2.20
N ILE A 53 -1.81 13.79 -1.40
CA ILE A 53 -2.08 13.28 -0.04
C ILE A 53 -2.57 11.83 -0.08
N LEU A 54 -3.43 11.47 -1.05
CA LEU A 54 -3.89 10.09 -1.24
C LEU A 54 -2.74 9.14 -1.60
N LEU A 55 -1.85 9.54 -2.50
CA LEU A 55 -0.64 8.76 -2.78
C LEU A 55 0.21 8.62 -1.51
N TRP A 56 0.41 9.72 -0.75
CA TRP A 56 1.20 9.69 0.50
C TRP A 56 0.62 8.71 1.51
N SER A 57 -0.69 8.74 1.68
CA SER A 57 -1.43 7.78 2.48
C SER A 57 -1.22 6.35 1.97
N ALA A 58 -1.30 6.13 0.66
CA ALA A 58 -1.11 4.81 0.04
C ALA A 58 0.28 4.23 0.29
N TRP A 59 1.35 5.01 0.10
CA TRP A 59 2.71 4.49 0.27
C TRP A 59 3.15 4.43 1.74
N SER A 60 2.58 5.22 2.64
CA SER A 60 2.92 5.14 4.07
C SER A 60 2.25 3.94 4.75
N SER A 61 1.04 3.59 4.32
CA SER A 61 0.27 2.48 4.90
C SER A 61 0.34 1.18 4.08
N LEU A 62 1.00 1.19 2.91
CA LEU A 62 0.91 0.12 1.90
C LEU A 62 -0.55 -0.24 1.59
N GLY A 63 -1.45 0.75 1.59
CA GLY A 63 -2.89 0.53 1.55
C GLY A 63 -3.42 0.36 0.13
N SER A 64 -3.91 -0.85 -0.20
CA SER A 64 -4.51 -1.14 -1.52
C SER A 64 -5.72 -0.25 -1.81
N CYS A 65 -6.55 0.01 -0.79
CA CYS A 65 -7.74 0.85 -0.89
C CYS A 65 -7.43 2.30 -1.31
N GLN A 66 -6.35 2.88 -0.78
CA GLN A 66 -5.94 4.25 -1.12
C GLN A 66 -5.46 4.34 -2.58
N CYS A 67 -4.75 3.31 -3.07
CA CYS A 67 -4.40 3.21 -4.50
C CYS A 67 -5.65 3.15 -5.38
N LEU A 68 -6.66 2.36 -5.02
CA LEU A 68 -7.89 2.24 -5.78
C LEU A 68 -8.69 3.56 -5.82
N ILE A 69 -8.80 4.25 -4.68
CA ILE A 69 -9.43 5.57 -4.60
C ILE A 69 -8.67 6.57 -5.48
N TYR A 70 -7.34 6.59 -5.42
CA TYR A 70 -6.52 7.44 -6.28
C TYR A 70 -6.79 7.15 -7.77
N ILE A 71 -6.81 5.88 -8.20
CA ILE A 71 -7.08 5.50 -9.58
C ILE A 71 -8.46 6.02 -10.02
N ALA A 72 -9.51 5.80 -9.22
CA ALA A 72 -10.86 6.24 -9.56
C ALA A 72 -10.97 7.77 -9.70
N ILE A 73 -10.40 8.52 -8.74
CA ILE A 73 -10.46 9.98 -8.74
C ILE A 73 -9.60 10.57 -9.88
N THR A 74 -8.41 10.01 -10.12
CA THR A 74 -7.58 10.46 -11.24
C THR A 74 -8.20 10.12 -12.60
N LEU A 75 -9.00 9.07 -12.70
CA LEU A 75 -9.72 8.74 -13.94
C LEU A 75 -10.76 9.81 -14.25
N TYR A 76 -11.53 10.23 -13.25
CA TYR A 76 -12.43 11.38 -13.36
C TYR A 76 -11.66 12.65 -13.77
N TYR A 77 -10.48 12.88 -13.19
CA TYR A 77 -9.65 14.04 -13.53
C TYR A 77 -9.14 14.02 -14.98
N ILE A 78 -8.71 12.85 -15.47
CA ILE A 78 -8.31 12.66 -16.88
C ILE A 78 -9.49 12.97 -17.80
N LEU A 79 -10.70 12.49 -17.49
CA LEU A 79 -11.90 12.78 -18.28
C LEU A 79 -12.21 14.28 -18.29
N LEU A 80 -12.09 14.96 -17.16
CA LEU A 80 -12.31 16.41 -17.07
C LEU A 80 -11.32 17.19 -17.94
N LYS A 81 -10.04 16.82 -17.92
CA LYS A 81 -9.01 17.42 -18.79
C LYS A 81 -9.19 17.05 -20.26
N GLY A 82 -9.62 15.83 -20.55
CA GLY A 82 -9.98 15.39 -21.91
C GLY A 82 -11.15 16.22 -22.45
N LEU A 83 -12.16 16.47 -21.63
CA LEU A 83 -13.31 17.31 -21.98
C LEU A 83 -12.88 18.75 -22.27
N TYR A 84 -11.96 19.32 -21.48
CA TYR A 84 -11.39 20.64 -21.76
C TYR A 84 -10.81 20.74 -23.18
N PHE A 85 -10.02 19.75 -23.61
CA PHE A 85 -9.48 19.72 -24.97
C PHE A 85 -10.55 19.44 -26.03
N ALA A 86 -11.52 18.57 -25.74
CA ALA A 86 -12.63 18.28 -26.64
C ALA A 86 -13.50 19.53 -26.88
N THR A 87 -13.78 20.32 -25.84
CA THR A 87 -14.53 21.58 -25.96
C THR A 87 -13.75 22.62 -26.77
N ARG A 88 -12.44 22.72 -26.60
CA ARG A 88 -11.58 23.58 -27.44
C ARG A 88 -11.65 23.16 -28.91
N PHE A 89 -11.55 21.86 -29.18
CA PHE A 89 -11.64 21.30 -30.52
C PHE A 89 -13.01 21.54 -31.15
N GLN A 90 -14.09 21.31 -30.40
CA GLN A 90 -15.47 21.51 -30.86
C GLN A 90 -15.78 22.97 -31.19
N ASN A 91 -15.21 23.92 -30.45
CA ASN A 91 -15.43 25.34 -30.66
C ASN A 91 -14.44 25.97 -31.66
N GLU A 92 -13.69 25.15 -32.40
CA GLU A 92 -12.64 25.59 -33.35
C GLU A 92 -11.59 26.53 -32.73
N LEU A 93 -11.43 26.46 -31.41
CA LEU A 93 -10.42 27.21 -30.69
C LEU A 93 -9.06 26.52 -30.86
N PRO A 94 -7.95 27.28 -30.98
CA PRO A 94 -6.64 26.67 -31.07
C PRO A 94 -6.36 25.85 -29.82
N ILE A 95 -6.05 24.56 -30.04
CA ILE A 95 -5.76 23.57 -28.99
C ILE A 95 -4.58 24.03 -28.13
N LEU A 96 -3.60 24.66 -28.77
CA LEU A 96 -2.42 25.22 -28.13
C LEU A 96 -2.67 26.65 -27.63
N GLY A 97 -3.86 27.24 -27.78
CA GLY A 97 -4.12 28.63 -27.38
C GLY A 97 -3.53 29.68 -28.34
N GLU A 98 -3.96 30.92 -28.15
CA GLU A 98 -3.65 32.04 -29.06
C GLU A 98 -2.41 32.80 -28.59
N THR A 99 -2.31 33.01 -27.27
CA THR A 99 -1.22 33.78 -26.66
C THR A 99 -0.06 32.88 -26.21
N GLY A 100 1.14 33.46 -26.07
CA GLY A 100 2.31 32.71 -25.59
C GLY A 100 2.09 32.06 -24.21
N ARG A 101 1.32 32.71 -23.34
CA ARG A 101 0.96 32.18 -22.02
C ARG A 101 -0.01 31.01 -22.12
N GLU A 102 -1.03 31.12 -22.97
CA GLU A 102 -1.99 30.02 -23.20
C GLU A 102 -1.34 28.81 -23.86
N LYS A 103 -0.32 29.01 -24.70
CA LYS A 103 0.52 27.93 -25.26
C LYS A 103 1.22 27.14 -24.18
N ILE A 104 1.89 27.82 -23.27
CA ILE A 104 2.56 27.17 -22.14
C ILE A 104 1.54 26.41 -21.28
N LEU A 105 0.40 27.02 -20.97
CA LEU A 105 -0.64 26.39 -20.15
C LEU A 105 -1.23 25.15 -20.83
N SER A 106 -1.52 25.21 -22.13
CA SER A 106 -2.08 24.09 -22.90
C SER A 106 -1.10 22.92 -22.98
N ILE A 107 0.20 23.20 -23.17
CA ILE A 107 1.26 22.19 -23.15
C ILE A 107 1.37 21.55 -21.76
N LEU A 108 1.29 22.35 -20.69
CA LEU A 108 1.31 21.83 -19.32
C LEU A 108 0.10 20.93 -19.06
N HIS A 109 -1.11 21.32 -19.47
CA HIS A 109 -2.30 20.46 -19.34
C HIS A 109 -2.18 19.16 -20.14
N LEU A 110 -1.62 19.20 -21.35
CA LEU A 110 -1.40 18.02 -22.17
C LEU A 110 -0.38 17.07 -21.53
N THR A 111 0.74 17.63 -21.06
CA THR A 111 1.79 16.89 -20.33
C THR A 111 1.24 16.24 -19.07
N THR A 112 0.39 16.97 -18.35
CA THR A 112 -0.29 16.49 -17.13
C THR A 112 -1.22 15.33 -17.43
N LEU A 113 -2.01 15.43 -18.52
CA LEU A 113 -2.92 14.37 -18.93
C LEU A 113 -2.17 13.09 -19.28
N PHE A 114 -1.08 13.19 -20.07
CA PHE A 114 -0.24 12.04 -20.38
C PHE A 114 0.42 11.44 -19.13
N PHE A 115 0.93 12.30 -18.25
CA PHE A 115 1.49 11.88 -16.97
C PHE A 115 0.48 11.10 -16.12
N TYR A 116 -0.76 11.58 -15.99
CA TYR A 116 -1.79 10.87 -15.22
C TYR A 116 -2.16 9.52 -15.83
N MET A 117 -2.15 9.36 -17.16
CA MET A 117 -2.35 8.04 -17.79
C MET A 117 -1.23 7.05 -17.42
N VAL A 118 0.03 7.50 -17.44
CA VAL A 118 1.17 6.66 -17.03
C VAL A 118 1.14 6.39 -15.52
N ALA A 119 0.85 7.41 -14.71
CA ALA A 119 0.76 7.29 -13.26
C ALA A 119 -0.31 6.28 -12.84
N GLN A 120 -1.48 6.28 -13.49
CA GLN A 120 -2.53 5.29 -13.23
C GLN A 120 -2.03 3.86 -13.42
N TYR A 121 -1.32 3.58 -14.51
CA TYR A 121 -0.78 2.26 -14.76
C TYR A 121 0.19 1.81 -13.65
N VAL A 122 1.10 2.69 -13.23
CA VAL A 122 2.06 2.39 -12.16
C VAL A 122 1.36 2.22 -10.81
N VAL A 123 0.38 3.07 -10.49
CA VAL A 123 -0.41 2.93 -9.26
C VAL A 123 -1.25 1.65 -9.27
N PHE A 124 -1.72 1.20 -10.44
CA PHE A 124 -2.42 -0.07 -10.57
C PHE A 124 -1.48 -1.27 -10.31
N LEU A 125 -0.23 -1.21 -10.76
CA LEU A 125 0.77 -2.23 -10.41
C LEU A 125 1.04 -2.24 -8.90
N ALA A 126 1.19 -1.07 -8.28
CA ALA A 126 1.36 -0.95 -6.84
C ALA A 126 0.13 -1.48 -6.06
N TYR A 127 -1.09 -1.20 -6.55
CA TYR A 127 -2.33 -1.74 -6.00
C TYR A 127 -2.33 -3.27 -5.97
N ARG A 128 -1.96 -3.93 -7.07
CA ARG A 128 -1.90 -5.40 -7.14
C ARG A 128 -0.90 -5.97 -6.14
N GLU A 129 0.26 -5.33 -6.01
CA GLU A 129 1.28 -5.73 -5.03
C GLU A 129 0.78 -5.57 -3.60
N PHE A 130 0.17 -4.43 -3.28
CA PHE A 130 -0.36 -4.17 -1.93
C PHE A 130 -1.52 -5.10 -1.58
N MET A 131 -2.37 -5.44 -2.55
CA MET A 131 -3.43 -6.43 -2.38
C MET A 131 -2.87 -7.83 -2.12
N ALA A 132 -1.81 -8.24 -2.83
CA ALA A 132 -1.15 -9.52 -2.60
C ALA A 132 -0.56 -9.61 -1.17
N LEU A 133 0.07 -8.54 -0.70
CA LEU A 133 0.62 -8.44 0.66
C LEU A 133 -0.46 -8.44 1.74
N GLU A 134 -1.64 -7.88 1.47
CA GLU A 134 -2.79 -7.93 2.37
C GLU A 134 -3.36 -9.36 2.49
N ILE A 135 -3.47 -10.07 1.36
CA ILE A 135 -3.98 -11.45 1.31
C ILE A 135 -3.03 -12.43 2.00
N GLU A 136 -1.72 -12.34 1.75
CA GLU A 136 -0.72 -13.20 2.40
C GLU A 136 -0.77 -13.07 3.94
N LYS A 137 -1.02 -11.86 4.45
CA LYS A 137 -1.17 -11.60 5.89
C LYS A 137 -2.38 -12.34 6.47
N ASP A 138 -3.52 -12.33 5.79
CA ASP A 138 -4.74 -12.99 6.27
C ASP A 138 -4.56 -14.51 6.43
N TYR A 139 -3.79 -15.13 5.53
CA TYR A 139 -3.48 -16.57 5.63
C TYR A 139 -2.48 -16.92 6.74
N THR A 140 -1.57 -16.02 7.11
CA THR A 140 -0.62 -16.26 8.21
C THR A 140 -1.21 -16.14 9.62
N VAL A 141 -2.49 -15.77 9.76
CA VAL A 141 -3.16 -15.63 11.07
C VAL A 141 -3.96 -16.89 11.47
N GLU A 142 -4.10 -17.88 10.58
CA GLU A 142 -4.73 -19.18 10.89
C GLU A 142 -3.75 -20.31 11.21
N GLU A 143 -2.71 -20.04 12.01
CA GLU A 143 -2.03 -21.12 12.74
C GLU A 143 -2.59 -21.12 14.18
N PRO A 144 -3.61 -21.95 14.49
CA PRO A 144 -4.06 -22.10 15.86
C PRO A 144 -2.92 -22.70 16.67
N GLU A 145 -2.37 -21.86 17.53
CA GLU A 145 -1.70 -22.17 18.79
C GLU A 145 -1.83 -23.65 19.18
N SER A 146 -0.71 -24.36 19.02
CA SER A 146 -0.34 -25.57 19.73
C SER A 146 -1.42 -26.13 20.68
N ARG A 147 -2.11 -27.20 20.27
CA ARG A 147 -2.66 -28.12 21.27
C ARG A 147 -1.47 -28.61 22.10
N PRO A 148 -1.40 -28.40 23.43
CA PRO A 148 -0.47 -29.17 24.22
C PRO A 148 -0.96 -30.61 24.13
N LEU A 149 -0.25 -31.44 23.37
CA LEU A 149 -0.32 -32.88 23.61
C LEU A 149 0.15 -33.04 25.05
N GLN A 150 -0.79 -33.35 25.95
CA GLN A 150 -0.53 -33.69 27.34
C GLN A 150 0.67 -34.64 27.36
N GLN A 151 1.78 -34.12 27.87
CA GLN A 151 2.96 -34.91 28.16
C GLN A 151 2.56 -35.86 29.27
N ASN A 152 2.30 -37.09 28.85
CA ASN A 152 1.99 -38.23 29.69
C ASN A 152 3.20 -38.48 30.59
N GLU A 153 3.28 -37.76 31.73
CA GLU A 153 4.19 -38.08 32.84
C GLU A 153 3.69 -39.34 33.53
N ARG A 154 3.79 -40.46 32.80
CA ARG A 154 3.66 -41.81 33.33
C ARG A 154 4.96 -42.54 33.00
N ASN A 155 5.99 -42.23 33.78
CA ASN A 155 6.85 -43.21 34.44
C ASN A 155 8.20 -42.61 34.88
N GLN A 156 8.62 -43.05 36.07
CA GLN A 156 9.98 -42.99 36.64
C GLN A 156 10.42 -41.69 37.33
N GLN A 157 9.88 -41.49 38.53
CA GLN A 157 10.71 -41.05 39.65
C GLN A 157 10.38 -41.84 40.93
N THR A 158 11.22 -42.85 41.14
CA THR A 158 11.62 -43.55 42.38
C THR A 158 10.91 -43.17 43.69
N PRO A 159 10.16 -44.07 44.34
CA PRO A 159 9.83 -43.89 45.75
C PRO A 159 11.05 -44.23 46.62
N ALA A 160 11.42 -43.26 47.46
CA ALA A 160 12.49 -43.32 48.44
C ALA A 160 12.37 -44.57 49.34
N ILE A 161 13.44 -45.36 49.39
CA ILE A 161 13.62 -46.46 50.33
C ILE A 161 13.71 -45.85 51.73
N LYS A 162 12.62 -45.97 52.50
CA LYS A 162 12.62 -45.73 53.94
C LYS A 162 12.99 -47.04 54.63
N ASN A 163 14.20 -47.10 55.18
CA ASN A 163 14.68 -48.21 55.99
C ASN A 163 13.78 -48.35 57.23
N SER A 164 12.94 -49.38 57.27
CA SER A 164 12.34 -49.87 58.51
C SER A 164 12.95 -51.23 58.83
N ALA A 165 13.74 -51.25 59.91
CA ALA A 165 14.23 -52.45 60.54
C ALA A 165 13.06 -53.37 60.92
N PHE A 166 13.13 -54.64 60.51
CA PHE A 166 12.40 -55.71 61.18
C PHE A 166 13.20 -57.01 61.15
N THR A 167 13.47 -57.46 62.36
CA THR A 167 14.15 -58.67 62.82
C THR A 167 13.46 -59.97 62.38
N GLY A 168 14.22 -61.00 62.01
CA GLY A 168 13.70 -62.36 61.92
C GLY A 168 14.70 -63.39 61.37
N LYS A 169 15.14 -64.31 62.24
CA LYS A 169 16.10 -65.40 62.01
C LYS A 169 15.66 -66.39 60.92
N GLY A 170 16.62 -66.93 60.16
CA GLY A 170 16.43 -68.15 59.36
C GLY A 170 17.69 -68.59 58.61
N ILE A 171 18.36 -69.63 59.12
CA ILE A 171 19.54 -70.34 58.58
C ILE A 171 19.10 -71.31 57.48
N THR A 172 19.89 -71.49 56.41
CA THR A 172 20.43 -72.82 55.97
C THR A 172 21.48 -72.70 54.87
N ILE A 173 22.52 -73.51 55.05
CA ILE A 173 23.70 -73.73 54.21
C ILE A 173 23.39 -74.84 53.19
N GLY A 174 23.95 -74.73 51.98
CA GLY A 174 24.09 -75.80 51.00
C GLY A 174 25.26 -75.49 50.09
#